data_AF-A0A255HEK6-F1
#
_entry.id   AF-A0A255HEK6-F1
#
_cell.length_a   1.000
_cell.length_b   1.000
_cell.length_c   1.000
_cell.angle_alpha   90.00
_cell.angle_beta   90.00
_cell.angle_gamma   90.00
#
_symmetry.space_group_name_H-M   'P 1'
#
loop_
_entity.id
_entity.type
_entity.pdbx_description
1 polymer ?
#
loop_
_entity_poly.entity_id
_entity_poly.type
_entity_poly.pdbx_seq_one_letter_code
_entity_poly.pdbx_strand_id
1 'polypeptide(L)'
;MATNQGSEQGNEQGNEQGKSAGSSQKSEGQASQKGSGKRGFAAMSEAQQREIASKGGQAAHQKGTAHEFDSEEARRAGQKGGEAVSRNREHMAEIGRKGGESRQSANRDADSRSKTSQKTSRDKDADDA
;
A
#
# COMPACT_ATOMS: atom_id res chain seq x y z
N MET A 1 -8.55 43.37 -7.20
CA MET A 1 -7.55 43.07 -6.15
C MET A 1 -8.33 42.46 -4.99
N ALA A 2 -8.41 41.13 -4.92
CA ALA A 2 -9.20 40.41 -3.92
C ALA A 2 -8.26 39.43 -3.21
N THR A 3 -8.08 39.66 -1.92
CA THR A 3 -7.27 38.86 -0.99
C THR A 3 -8.07 37.63 -0.55
N ASN A 4 -7.57 36.44 -0.87
CA ASN A 4 -8.15 35.19 -0.39
C ASN A 4 -7.29 34.65 0.76
N GLN A 5 -7.79 34.83 2.00
CA GLN A 5 -7.26 34.27 3.23
C GLN A 5 -7.81 32.84 3.43
N GLY A 6 -6.94 31.92 3.85
CA GLY A 6 -7.31 30.79 4.73
C GLY A 6 -7.80 29.51 4.06
N SER A 7 -6.93 28.51 3.95
CA SER A 7 -7.03 27.24 4.69
C SER A 7 -5.94 26.26 4.22
N GLU A 8 -4.88 26.20 5.02
CA GLU A 8 -3.98 25.04 5.06
C GLU A 8 -4.70 23.91 5.79
N GLN A 9 -4.90 22.77 5.13
CA GLN A 9 -5.20 21.52 5.81
C GLN A 9 -4.26 20.45 5.26
N GLY A 10 -3.23 20.16 6.07
CA GLY A 10 -2.36 19.02 5.89
C GLY A 10 -3.15 17.72 6.04
N ASN A 11 -2.83 16.74 5.20
CA ASN A 11 -3.39 15.40 5.27
C ASN A 11 -2.25 14.42 5.57
N GLU A 12 -1.90 14.32 6.84
CA GLU A 12 -1.19 13.17 7.41
C GLU A 12 -2.24 12.16 7.87
N GLN A 13 -2.39 11.06 7.13
CA GLN A 13 -3.11 9.89 7.63
C GLN A 13 -2.19 8.68 7.51
N GLY A 14 -1.63 8.31 8.66
CA GLY A 14 -0.89 7.09 8.88
C GLY A 14 -1.78 5.87 8.71
N ASN A 15 -1.22 4.84 8.07
CA ASN A 15 -1.83 3.52 7.97
C ASN A 15 -1.12 2.58 8.96
N GLU A 16 -1.63 2.53 10.18
CA GLU A 16 -1.34 1.49 11.17
C GLU A 16 -2.62 0.64 11.36
N GLN A 17 -2.61 -0.58 10.83
CA GLN A 17 -3.49 -1.72 11.16
C GLN A 17 -3.10 -2.86 10.22
N GLY A 18 -2.91 -4.11 10.60
CA GLY A 18 -3.04 -4.81 11.87
C GLY A 18 -2.54 -6.23 11.64
N LYS A 19 -1.79 -6.74 12.62
CA LYS A 19 -1.19 -8.07 12.67
C LYS A 19 -2.27 -9.13 12.90
N SER A 20 -2.24 -10.25 12.17
CA SER A 20 -2.85 -11.51 12.64
C SER A 20 -2.43 -12.72 11.80
N ALA A 21 -2.25 -13.84 12.50
CA ALA A 21 -2.15 -15.23 12.04
C ALA A 21 -0.81 -15.70 11.43
N GLY A 22 0.10 -16.09 12.33
CA GLY A 22 1.28 -16.90 12.00
C GLY A 22 1.89 -17.55 13.25
N SER A 23 1.07 -18.18 14.11
CA SER A 23 1.58 -18.97 15.24
C SER A 23 1.75 -20.42 14.82
N SER A 24 2.98 -20.85 14.60
CA SER A 24 3.33 -22.27 14.51
C SER A 24 4.71 -22.45 15.14
N GLN A 25 4.68 -22.78 16.43
CA GLN A 25 5.65 -23.57 17.19
C GLN A 25 7.11 -23.55 16.68
N LYS A 26 7.95 -22.71 17.31
CA LYS A 26 9.40 -22.89 17.24
C LYS A 26 9.88 -23.56 18.54
N SER A 27 10.26 -24.82 18.37
CA SER A 27 10.92 -25.71 19.33
C SER A 27 11.98 -25.01 20.17
N GLU A 28 11.84 -25.19 21.48
CA GLU A 28 12.90 -25.02 22.47
C GLU A 28 13.94 -26.12 22.25
N GLY A 29 15.15 -25.70 21.93
CA GLY A 29 16.33 -26.53 21.82
C GLY A 29 17.50 -25.69 22.29
N GLN A 30 17.84 -25.83 23.58
CA GLN A 30 19.12 -25.35 24.11
C GLN A 30 20.24 -26.13 23.42
N ALA A 31 20.92 -25.48 22.48
CA ALA A 31 22.22 -25.90 22.00
C ALA A 31 23.22 -24.79 22.28
N SER A 32 24.00 -25.01 23.34
CA SER A 32 25.25 -24.31 23.60
C SER A 32 26.15 -24.41 22.36
N GLN A 33 26.31 -23.30 21.63
CA GLN A 33 27.36 -23.14 20.63
C GLN A 33 28.13 -21.84 20.88
N LYS A 34 29.17 -22.02 21.68
CA LYS A 34 30.38 -21.21 21.75
C LYS A 34 30.85 -20.83 20.33
N GLY A 35 30.94 -19.53 20.03
CA GLY A 35 31.89 -19.04 19.02
C GLY A 35 31.40 -18.24 17.82
N SER A 36 30.47 -17.30 17.97
CA SER A 36 30.66 -15.91 17.49
C SER A 36 29.44 -15.09 17.88
N GLY A 37 29.60 -14.15 18.81
CA GLY A 37 28.59 -13.12 19.00
C GLY A 37 28.29 -12.47 17.65
N LYS A 38 27.04 -12.08 17.42
CA LYS A 38 26.71 -11.22 16.28
C LYS A 38 27.71 -10.07 16.31
N ARG A 39 28.47 -9.90 15.23
CA ARG A 39 29.55 -8.91 15.10
C ARG A 39 29.25 -8.04 13.89
N GLY A 40 29.77 -6.81 13.91
CA GLY A 40 29.52 -5.84 12.84
C GLY A 40 28.05 -5.46 12.73
N PHE A 41 27.54 -5.34 11.50
CA PHE A 41 26.17 -4.89 11.22
C PHE A 41 25.09 -5.70 11.95
N ALA A 42 25.28 -7.02 12.04
CA ALA A 42 24.34 -7.93 12.70
C ALA A 42 24.30 -7.78 14.23
N ALA A 43 25.31 -7.13 14.82
CA ALA A 43 25.37 -6.83 16.26
C ALA A 43 24.60 -5.55 16.63
N MET A 44 24.38 -4.67 15.64
CA MET A 44 23.74 -3.38 15.83
C MET A 44 22.22 -3.50 15.93
N SER A 45 21.57 -2.49 16.52
CA SER A 45 20.10 -2.40 16.54
C SER A 45 19.54 -2.22 15.13
N GLU A 46 18.31 -2.66 14.88
CA GLU A 46 17.64 -2.51 13.58
C GLU A 46 17.55 -1.03 13.13
N ALA A 47 17.31 -0.12 14.08
CA ALA A 47 17.29 1.31 13.83
C ALA A 47 18.64 1.80 13.27
N GLN A 48 19.74 1.38 13.90
CA GLN A 48 21.09 1.73 13.46
C GLN A 48 21.44 1.10 12.12
N GLN A 49 21.02 -0.15 11.86
CA GLN A 49 21.20 -0.80 10.57
C GLN A 49 20.44 -0.06 9.45
N ARG A 50 19.20 0.36 9.70
CA ARG A 50 18.39 1.14 8.75
C ARG A 50 19.02 2.50 8.48
N GLU A 51 19.52 3.17 9.51
CA GLU A 51 20.18 4.46 9.36
C GLU A 51 21.44 4.35 8.50
N ILE A 52 22.29 3.34 8.76
CA ILE A 52 23.50 3.13 7.96
C ILE A 52 23.15 2.72 6.52
N ALA A 53 22.14 1.86 6.32
CA ALA A 53 21.66 1.50 4.99
C ALA A 53 21.13 2.73 4.22
N SER A 54 20.36 3.58 4.89
CA SER A 54 19.82 4.83 4.32
C SER A 54 20.95 5.77 3.90
N LYS A 55 21.92 6.03 4.79
CA LYS A 55 23.11 6.84 4.51
C LYS A 55 23.96 6.24 3.39
N GLY A 56 24.10 4.92 3.35
CA GLY A 56 24.83 4.20 2.30
C GLY A 56 24.19 4.39 0.92
N GLY A 57 22.86 4.29 0.83
CA GLY A 57 22.11 4.57 -0.40
C GLY A 57 22.27 6.01 -0.85
N GLN A 58 22.09 6.98 0.05
CA GLN A 58 22.29 8.41 -0.24
C GLN A 58 23.72 8.71 -0.72
N ALA A 59 24.72 8.13 -0.06
CA ALA A 59 26.11 8.31 -0.44
C ALA A 59 26.43 7.71 -1.81
N ALA A 60 25.83 6.57 -2.17
CA ALA A 60 26.05 5.94 -3.47
C ALA A 60 25.50 6.79 -4.64
N HIS A 61 24.33 7.42 -4.43
CA HIS A 61 23.76 8.41 -5.36
C HIS A 61 24.60 9.67 -5.43
N GLN A 62 24.97 10.27 -4.30
CA GLN A 62 25.83 11.46 -4.27
C GLN A 62 27.20 11.23 -4.94
N LYS A 63 27.76 10.03 -4.83
CA LYS A 63 29.03 9.66 -5.46
C LYS A 63 28.90 9.26 -6.94
N GLY A 64 27.69 9.20 -7.49
CA GLY A 64 27.44 8.79 -8.88
C GLY A 64 27.78 7.31 -9.16
N THR A 65 27.90 6.50 -8.12
CA THR A 65 28.13 5.05 -8.26
C THR A 65 26.82 4.28 -8.42
N ALA A 66 25.72 4.86 -7.95
CA ALA A 66 24.38 4.33 -8.16
C ALA A 66 23.83 4.79 -9.51
N HIS A 67 22.88 4.02 -10.03
CA HIS A 67 22.08 4.42 -11.18
C HIS A 67 21.12 5.55 -10.76
N GLU A 68 21.17 6.68 -11.46
CA GLU A 68 20.25 7.78 -11.24
C GLU A 68 18.89 7.44 -11.85
N PHE A 69 17.86 7.41 -11.02
CA PHE A 69 16.49 7.18 -11.46
C PHE A 69 15.96 8.45 -12.12
N ASP A 70 16.39 8.70 -13.35
CA ASP A 70 15.89 9.82 -14.13
C ASP A 70 14.42 9.63 -14.52
N SER A 71 13.70 10.74 -14.64
CA SER A 71 12.29 10.74 -15.01
C SER A 71 12.05 10.18 -16.41
N GLU A 72 12.97 10.39 -17.36
CA GLU A 72 12.85 9.80 -18.70
C GLU A 72 13.03 8.29 -18.68
N GLU A 73 13.94 7.78 -17.85
CA GLU A 73 14.19 6.34 -17.72
C GLU A 73 13.02 5.63 -17.05
N ALA A 74 12.47 6.21 -15.98
CA ALA A 74 11.23 5.72 -15.37
C ALA A 74 10.08 5.67 -16.40
N ARG A 75 9.96 6.70 -17.25
CA ARG A 75 8.95 6.74 -18.31
C ARG A 75 9.18 5.64 -19.34
N ARG A 76 10.42 5.44 -19.82
CA ARG A 76 10.76 4.38 -20.78
C ARG A 76 10.52 2.99 -20.21
N ALA A 77 10.89 2.75 -18.95
CA ALA A 77 10.64 1.50 -18.25
C ALA A 77 9.13 1.24 -18.11
N GLY A 78 8.37 2.27 -17.72
CA GLY A 78 6.91 2.20 -17.66
C GLY A 78 6.26 1.92 -19.02
N GLN A 79 6.73 2.58 -20.07
CA GLN A 79 6.28 2.35 -21.45
C GLN A 79 6.56 0.93 -21.90
N LYS A 80 7.78 0.42 -21.69
CA LYS A 80 8.17 -0.95 -22.05
C LYS A 80 7.35 -2.00 -21.29
N GLY A 81 7.12 -1.79 -20.00
CA GLY A 81 6.27 -2.64 -19.18
C GLY A 81 4.82 -2.62 -19.67
N GLY A 82 4.28 -1.42 -19.93
CA GLY A 82 2.94 -1.25 -20.47
C GLY A 82 2.77 -1.91 -21.84
N GLU A 83 3.73 -1.76 -22.74
CA GLU A 83 3.73 -2.40 -24.05
C GLU A 83 3.69 -3.92 -23.92
N ALA A 84 4.57 -4.50 -23.09
CA ALA A 84 4.64 -5.93 -22.87
C ALA A 84 3.31 -6.51 -22.34
N VAL A 85 2.67 -5.82 -21.41
CA VAL A 85 1.38 -6.22 -20.82
C VAL A 85 0.22 -6.03 -21.81
N SER A 86 0.26 -4.97 -22.62
CA SER A 86 -0.83 -4.62 -23.55
C SER A 86 -0.95 -5.53 -24.78
N ARG A 87 0.04 -6.40 -25.04
CA ARG A 87 0.04 -7.31 -26.21
C ARG A 87 -1.16 -8.27 -26.22
N ASN A 88 -1.62 -8.71 -25.06
CA ASN A 88 -2.82 -9.56 -24.96
C ASN A 88 -4.05 -8.71 -24.65
N ARG A 89 -4.59 -8.07 -25.70
CA ARG A 89 -5.74 -7.17 -25.58
C ARG A 89 -7.00 -7.87 -25.07
N GLU A 90 -7.26 -9.11 -25.51
CA GLU A 90 -8.46 -9.86 -25.10
C GLU A 90 -8.44 -10.16 -23.61
N HIS A 91 -7.31 -10.65 -23.09
CA HIS A 91 -7.12 -10.89 -21.67
C HIS A 91 -7.21 -9.60 -20.84
N MET A 92 -6.63 -8.50 -21.31
CA MET A 92 -6.71 -7.22 -20.62
C MET A 92 -8.14 -6.66 -20.60
N ALA A 93 -8.88 -6.85 -21.69
CA ALA A 93 -10.30 -6.48 -21.75
C ALA A 93 -11.14 -7.33 -20.79
N GLU A 94 -10.85 -8.62 -20.65
CA GLU A 94 -11.51 -9.51 -19.70
C GLU A 94 -11.22 -9.11 -18.24
N ILE A 95 -9.95 -8.85 -17.90
CA ILE A 95 -9.57 -8.34 -16.57
C ILE A 95 -10.29 -7.01 -16.28
N GLY A 96 -10.29 -6.09 -17.25
CA GLY A 96 -10.96 -4.80 -17.13
C GLY A 96 -12.47 -4.94 -16.93
N ARG A 97 -13.11 -5.85 -17.68
CA ARG A 97 -14.54 -6.16 -17.55
C ARG A 97 -14.86 -6.71 -16.16
N LYS A 98 -14.14 -7.72 -15.69
CA LYS A 98 -14.31 -8.32 -14.36
C LYS A 98 -14.08 -7.29 -13.24
N GLY A 99 -13.08 -6.42 -13.41
CA GLY A 99 -12.84 -5.31 -12.50
C GLY A 99 -13.97 -4.28 -12.49
N GLY A 100 -14.57 -3.99 -13.64
CA GLY A 100 -15.74 -3.11 -13.75
C GLY A 100 -17.00 -3.73 -13.13
N GLU A 101 -17.26 -5.00 -13.41
CA GLU A 101 -18.42 -5.75 -12.89
C GLU A 101 -18.39 -5.83 -11.35
N SER A 102 -17.24 -6.11 -10.74
CA SER A 102 -17.10 -6.17 -9.28
C SER A 102 -17.34 -4.81 -8.60
N ARG A 103 -16.96 -3.71 -9.25
CA ARG A 103 -17.26 -2.35 -8.77
C ARG A 103 -18.74 -2.00 -8.93
N GLN A 104 -19.36 -2.42 -10.03
CA GLN A 104 -20.77 -2.20 -10.30
C GLN A 104 -21.67 -3.00 -9.35
N SER A 105 -21.33 -4.26 -9.06
CA SER A 105 -22.07 -5.05 -8.07
C SER A 105 -21.95 -4.44 -6.67
N ALA A 106 -20.75 -4.06 -6.24
CA ALA A 106 -20.55 -3.39 -4.96
C ALA A 106 -21.37 -2.07 -4.84
N ASN A 107 -21.43 -1.29 -5.92
CA ASN A 107 -22.24 -0.06 -5.95
C ASN A 107 -23.76 -0.35 -5.93
N ARG A 108 -24.23 -1.38 -6.63
CA ARG A 108 -25.65 -1.80 -6.59
C ARG A 108 -26.04 -2.34 -5.22
N ASP A 109 -25.13 -3.05 -4.56
CA ASP A 109 -25.34 -3.53 -3.19
C ASP A 109 -25.38 -2.36 -2.19
N ALA A 110 -24.54 -1.34 -2.36
CA ALA A 110 -24.58 -0.13 -1.55
C ALA A 110 -25.88 0.67 -1.77
N ASP A 111 -26.31 0.84 -3.03
CA ASP A 111 -27.55 1.54 -3.39
C ASP A 111 -28.81 0.80 -2.88
N SER A 112 -28.86 -0.53 -3.00
CA SER A 112 -29.97 -1.34 -2.49
C SER A 112 -30.05 -1.32 -0.95
N ARG A 113 -28.90 -1.33 -0.25
CA ARG A 113 -28.85 -1.16 1.22
C ARG A 113 -29.36 0.22 1.64
N SER A 114 -28.95 1.28 0.94
CA SER A 114 -29.42 2.66 1.20
C SER A 114 -30.94 2.79 1.02
N LYS A 115 -31.50 2.25 -0.07
CA LYS A 115 -32.95 2.27 -0.34
C LYS A 115 -33.74 1.44 0.67
N THR A 116 -33.21 0.30 1.09
CA THR A 116 -33.84 -0.56 2.10
C THR A 116 -33.94 0.18 3.44
N SER A 117 -32.87 0.84 3.88
CA SER A 117 -32.87 1.64 5.11
C SER A 117 -33.88 2.80 5.06
N GLN A 118 -33.97 3.51 3.93
CA GLN A 118 -34.95 4.60 3.74
C GLN A 118 -36.41 4.13 3.70
N LYS A 119 -36.69 2.91 3.22
CA LYS A 119 -38.04 2.35 3.25
C LYS A 119 -38.45 1.94 4.67
N THR A 120 -37.55 1.26 5.39
CA THR A 120 -37.80 0.81 6.77
C THR A 120 -37.97 1.95 7.78
N SER A 121 -37.43 3.14 7.50
CA SER A 121 -37.69 4.32 8.33
C SER A 121 -39.07 4.91 8.07
N ARG A 122 -39.53 4.96 6.81
CA ARG A 122 -40.86 5.51 6.47
C ARG A 122 -42.02 4.64 6.95
N ASP A 123 -41.83 3.31 6.94
CA ASP A 123 -42.88 2.38 7.37
C ASP A 123 -43.06 2.39 8.91
N LYS A 124 -42.02 2.74 9.69
CA LYS A 124 -42.11 2.81 11.17
C LYS A 124 -42.87 4.04 11.68
N ASP A 125 -42.87 5.14 10.92
CA ASP A 125 -43.56 6.37 11.30
C ASP A 125 -45.06 6.35 10.95
N ALA A 126 -45.53 5.33 10.22
CA ALA A 126 -46.92 5.21 9.76
C ALA A 126 -47.82 4.37 10.68
N ASP A 127 -47.25 3.61 11.63
CA ASP A 127 -47.99 2.76 12.59
C ASP A 127 -48.24 3.45 13.95
N ASP A 128 -47.79 4.71 14.15
CA ASP A 128 -47.90 5.48 15.41
C ASP A 128 -48.86 6.70 15.31
N ALA A 129 -49.83 6.67 14.37
CA ALA A 129 -50.86 7.69 14.17
C ALA A 129 -52.27 7.09 14.16
#